data_AF-A0A839Q308-F1
#
_entry.id   AF-A0A839Q308-F1
#
_cell.length_a   1.000
_cell.length_b   1.000
_cell.length_c   1.000
_cell.angle_alpha   90.00
_cell.angle_beta   90.00
_cell.angle_gamma   90.00
#
_symmetry.space_group_name_H-M   'P 1'
#
loop_
_entity.id
_entity.type
_entity.pdbx_description
1 polymer ?
#
loop_
_entity_poly.entity_id
_entity_poly.type
_entity_poly.pdbx_seq_one_letter_code
_entity_poly.pdbx_strand_id
1 'polypeptide(L)' 'MTQAHGDDGAGLAVGRRVRTVGDEIATGEIVEDFGDLSGTAVVVDAQSTVRSRRWAVALDDGRLVFLDGHELEPLT' A
#
# COMPACT_ATOMS: atom_id res chain seq x y z
N MET A 1 -21.69 10.52 -2.89
CA MET A 1 -20.42 11.05 -3.44
C MET A 1 -19.31 10.14 -2.96
N THR A 2 -18.95 9.12 -3.73
CA THR A 2 -17.82 8.24 -3.39
C THR A 2 -16.61 8.78 -4.12
N GLN A 3 -15.72 9.44 -3.40
CA GLN A 3 -14.44 9.88 -3.94
C GLN A 3 -13.59 8.63 -4.15
N ALA A 4 -13.49 8.19 -5.41
CA ALA A 4 -12.40 7.34 -5.85
C ALA A 4 -11.12 8.19 -5.72
N HIS A 5 -10.35 7.96 -4.66
CA HIS A 5 -9.03 8.56 -4.51
C HIS A 5 -8.06 7.79 -5.40
N GLY A 6 -8.22 7.97 -6.71
CA GLY A 6 -7.22 7.62 -7.71
C GLY A 6 -6.12 8.67 -7.64
N ASP A 7 -5.17 8.47 -6.74
CA ASP A 7 -3.79 8.83 -7.00
C ASP A 7 -3.02 7.51 -7.08
N ASP A 8 -3.20 6.86 -8.24
CA ASP A 8 -2.43 5.71 -8.67
C ASP A 8 -0.96 6.14 -8.75
N GLY A 9 -0.21 5.86 -7.68
CA GLY A 9 1.21 6.22 -7.55
C GLY A 9 1.97 5.94 -8.84
N ALA A 10 2.27 7.01 -9.58
CA ALA A 10 2.90 6.91 -10.88
C ALA A 10 4.27 6.21 -10.73
N GLY A 11 4.35 4.98 -11.20
CA GLY A 11 5.57 4.16 -11.12
C GLY A 11 5.58 3.08 -10.03
N LEU A 12 4.48 2.87 -9.29
CA LEU A 12 4.32 1.72 -8.39
C LEU A 12 3.77 0.52 -9.17
N ALA A 13 4.46 -0.62 -9.08
CA ALA A 13 4.08 -1.89 -9.68
C ALA A 13 4.77 -3.04 -8.93
N VAL A 14 4.26 -4.27 -9.04
CA VAL A 14 4.96 -5.46 -8.54
C VAL A 14 6.37 -5.55 -9.15
N GLY A 15 7.35 -5.89 -8.32
CA GLY A 15 8.77 -5.88 -8.64
C GLY A 15 9.43 -4.50 -8.56
N ARG A 16 8.69 -3.42 -8.23
CA ARG A 16 9.27 -2.09 -8.06
C ARG A 16 9.95 -1.97 -6.70
N ARG A 17 11.18 -1.46 -6.71
CA ARG A 17 11.88 -1.00 -5.51
C ARG A 17 11.28 0.30 -5.01
N VAL A 18 10.96 0.32 -3.72
CA VAL A 18 10.29 1.43 -3.07
C VAL A 18 10.91 1.74 -1.72
N ARG A 19 10.60 2.93 -1.22
CA ARG A 19 10.87 3.39 0.13
C ARG A 19 9.55 3.76 0.79
N THR A 20 9.37 3.37 2.05
CA THR A 20 8.21 3.78 2.85
C THR A 20 8.34 5.23 3.29
N VAL A 21 7.22 5.94 3.30
CA VAL A 21 7.11 7.32 3.78
C VAL A 21 6.34 7.33 5.10
N GLY A 22 6.88 7.95 6.14
CA GLY A 22 6.25 8.01 7.46
C GLY A 22 7.25 7.83 8.61
N ASP A 23 6.75 7.34 9.75
CA ASP A 23 7.52 7.18 10.99
C ASP A 23 8.68 6.18 10.87
N GLU A 24 8.48 5.09 10.13
CA GLU A 24 9.53 4.11 9.86
C GLU A 24 9.89 4.14 8.37
N ILE A 25 11.08 4.66 8.09
CA ILE A 25 11.64 4.72 6.74
C ILE A 25 12.41 3.43 6.49
N ALA A 26 11.88 2.60 5.60
CA ALA A 26 12.46 1.34 5.18
C ALA A 26 12.41 1.21 3.66
N THR A 27 13.28 0.38 3.11
CA THR A 27 13.30 0.04 1.68
C THR A 27 12.83 -1.38 1.46
N GLY A 28 12.26 -1.63 0.30
CA GLY A 28 11.68 -2.93 -0.04
C GLY A 28 11.27 -3.03 -1.49
N GLU A 29 10.62 -4.13 -1.82
CA GLU A 29 10.05 -4.41 -3.14
C GLU A 29 8.55 -4.65 -3.02
N ILE A 30 7.77 -4.06 -3.93
CA ILE A 30 6.35 -4.39 -4.04
C ILE A 30 6.24 -5.83 -4.54
N VAL A 31 5.59 -6.69 -3.76
CA VAL A 31 5.40 -8.11 -4.11
C VAL A 31 3.97 -8.42 -4.53
N GLU A 32 3.00 -7.55 -4.25
CA GLU A 32 1.62 -7.73 -4.70
C GLU A 32 0.87 -6.40 -4.86
N ASP A 33 0.00 -6.33 -5.88
CA ASP A 33 -0.99 -5.26 -6.10
C ASP A 33 -2.41 -5.80 -5.86
N PHE A 34 -3.06 -5.33 -4.80
CA PHE A 34 -4.45 -5.66 -4.48
C PHE A 34 -5.45 -4.71 -5.15
N GLY A 35 -5.05 -3.84 -6.09
CA GLY A 35 -5.83 -2.88 -6.88
C GLY A 35 -7.36 -2.93 -6.71
N ASP A 36 -8.00 -3.95 -7.28
CA ASP A 36 -9.48 -4.11 -7.30
C ASP A 36 -10.11 -4.46 -5.94
N LEU A 37 -9.32 -5.01 -5.01
CA LEU A 37 -9.71 -5.33 -3.63
C LEU A 37 -9.42 -4.16 -2.67
N SER A 38 -8.52 -3.26 -3.06
CA SER A 38 -8.18 -2.05 -2.31
C SER A 38 -9.38 -1.09 -2.25
N GLY A 39 -9.48 -0.30 -1.18
CA GLY A 39 -10.58 0.64 -1.05
C GLY A 39 -11.89 0.04 -0.54
N THR A 40 -11.99 -1.29 -0.49
CA THR A 40 -13.15 -2.00 0.06
C THR A 40 -13.24 -1.78 1.56
N ALA A 41 -14.42 -1.36 2.01
CA ALA A 41 -14.76 -1.27 3.43
C ALA A 41 -14.83 -2.68 4.03
N VAL A 42 -13.87 -3.00 4.88
CA VAL A 42 -13.84 -4.25 5.65
C VAL A 42 -14.36 -3.95 7.03
N VAL A 43 -15.50 -4.56 7.37
CA VAL A 43 -16.04 -4.53 8.72
C VAL A 43 -15.19 -5.46 9.57
N VAL A 44 -14.43 -4.89 10.51
CA VAL A 44 -13.61 -5.65 11.46
C VAL A 44 -14.47 -6.07 12.66
N ASP A 45 -15.38 -5.19 13.09
CA ASP A 45 -16.40 -5.45 14.12
C ASP A 45 -17.59 -4.50 13.95
N ALA A 46 -18.58 -4.58 14.85
CA ALA A 46 -19.80 -3.77 14.79
C ALA A 46 -19.58 -2.24 14.84
N GLN A 47 -18.40 -1.78 15.23
CA GLN A 47 -18.04 -0.37 15.38
C GLN A 47 -16.82 0.03 14.53
N SER A 48 -16.10 -0.93 13.95
CA SER A 48 -14.86 -0.69 13.21
C SER A 48 -14.97 -1.11 11.76
N THR A 49 -14.80 -0.14 10.86
CA THR A 49 -14.67 -0.36 9.43
C THR A 49 -13.33 0.21 8.97
N VAL A 50 -12.50 -0.65 8.38
CA VAL A 50 -11.20 -0.27 7.81
C VAL A 50 -11.26 -0.34 6.29
N ARG A 51 -10.31 0.31 5.63
CA ARG A 51 -10.13 0.22 4.18
C ARG A 51 -8.98 -0.72 3.88
N SER A 52 -9.18 -1.68 2.98
CA SER A 52 -8.08 -2.51 2.48
C SER A 52 -7.02 -1.65 1.80
N ARG A 53 -5.75 -1.82 2.19
CA ARG A 53 -4.60 -1.18 1.57
C ARG A 53 -4.22 -1.87 0.27
N ARG A 54 -3.62 -1.12 -0.67
CA ARG A 54 -3.38 -1.61 -2.03
C ARG A 54 -2.14 -2.48 -2.19
N TRP A 55 -1.04 -2.16 -1.54
CA TRP A 55 0.27 -2.76 -1.87
C TRP A 55 0.75 -3.66 -0.75
N ALA A 56 1.28 -4.84 -1.10
CA ALA A 56 2.18 -5.58 -0.21
C ALA A 56 3.63 -5.29 -0.59
N VAL A 57 4.45 -4.95 0.40
CA VAL A 57 5.88 -4.68 0.23
C VAL A 57 6.69 -5.60 1.12
N ALA A 58 7.58 -6.38 0.51
CA ALA A 58 8.61 -7.11 1.23
C ALA A 58 9.75 -6.14 1.55
N LEU A 59 9.90 -5.80 2.82
CA LEU A 59 10.98 -4.96 3.31
C LEU A 59 12.30 -5.74 3.30
N ASP A 60 13.41 -5.01 3.18
CA ASP A 60 14.75 -5.62 3.12
C ASP A 60 15.16 -6.31 4.44
N ASP A 61 14.46 -6.02 5.53
CA ASP A 61 14.61 -6.70 6.84
C ASP A 61 13.81 -8.01 6.95
N GLY A 62 13.09 -8.40 5.90
CA GLY A 62 12.30 -9.62 5.81
C GLY A 62 10.86 -9.49 6.31
N ARG A 63 10.43 -8.32 6.79
CA ARG A 63 9.01 -8.08 7.12
C ARG A 63 8.18 -7.88 5.86
N LEU A 64 6.89 -8.23 5.96
CA LEU A 64 5.88 -7.91 4.96
C LEU A 64 4.95 -6.83 5.52
N VAL A 65 4.82 -5.72 4.80
CA VAL A 65 3.94 -4.60 5.18
C VAL A 65 2.91 -4.31 4.11
N PHE A 66 1.76 -3.80 4.52
CA PHE A 66 0.66 -3.43 3.63
C PHE A 66 0.47 -1.92 3.69
N LEU A 67 0.50 -1.25 2.53
CA LEU A 67 0.58 0.21 2.40
C LEU A 67 -0.30 0.71 1.25
N ASP A 68 -0.75 1.96 1.34
CA ASP A 68 -1.35 2.69 0.23
C ASP A 68 -0.29 3.42 -0.61
N GLY A 69 -0.65 3.84 -1.82
CA GLY A 69 0.31 4.44 -2.77
C GLY A 69 0.98 5.72 -2.24
N HIS A 70 0.29 6.51 -1.41
CA HIS A 70 0.83 7.72 -0.82
C HIS A 70 1.84 7.46 0.31
N GLU A 71 1.96 6.22 0.78
CA GLU A 71 2.94 5.79 1.79
C GLU A 71 4.22 5.23 1.13
N LEU A 72 4.32 5.28 -0.21
CA LEU A 72 5.41 4.69 -0.99
C LEU A 72 6.01 5.66 -2.00
N GLU A 73 7.35 5.72 -2.02
CA GLU A 73 8.12 6.41 -3.04
C GLU A 73 8.90 5.40 -3.91
N PRO A 74 8.77 5.42 -5.25
CA PRO A 74 9.60 4.60 -6.13
C PRO A 74 11.08 4.99 -6.01
N LEU A 75 11.96 3.98 -5.86
CA LEU A 75 13.41 4.17 -5.95
C LEU A 75 13.85 4.02 -7.40
N THR A 76 14.68 4.94 -7.90
CA THR A 76 15.15 4.98 -9.30
C THR A 76 15.95 3.76 -9.70
#